data_AF-A0A7Y3NHG1-F1
#
_entry.id   AF-A0A7Y3NHG1-F1
#
_cell.length_a   1.000
_cell.length_b   1.000
_cell.length_c   1.000
_cell.angle_alpha   90.00
_cell.angle_beta   90.00
_cell.angle_gamma   90.00
#
_symmetry.space_group_name_H-M   'P 1'
#
loop_
_entity.id
_entity.type
_entity.pdbx_description
1 polymer ?
#
loop_
_entity_poly.entity_id
_entity_poly.type
_entity_poly.pdbx_seq_one_letter_code
_entity_poly.pdbx_strand_id
1 'polypeptide(L)'
;MKDFFSFLDESPLAFQAAEKIVAGFQEKGWTLLDEKDAWDLKPGLGYLVRLGVGAVAAFTLGRAGRADGWRIAAAHTDSPGFKIKLETWKNLNEALVRWGVEVYGAPLFSTWTDRSLGIAGTVWFQAPEGPRAVALKTESLAVIPNLALHYNRDANK
;
A
#
# COMPACT_ATOMS: atom_id res chain seq x y z
N MET A 1 14.48 13.12 6.06
CA MET A 1 13.96 13.21 4.68
C MET A 1 14.36 12.00 3.83
N LYS A 2 15.63 11.54 3.88
CA LYS A 2 16.04 10.28 3.23
C LYS A 2 15.18 9.08 3.67
N ASP A 3 14.97 8.92 4.98
CA ASP A 3 14.15 7.83 5.54
C ASP A 3 12.69 7.88 5.05
N PHE A 4 12.16 9.08 4.81
CA PHE A 4 10.80 9.26 4.29
C PHE A 4 10.70 8.83 2.82
N PHE A 5 11.66 9.22 1.98
CA PHE A 5 11.66 8.78 0.58
C PHE A 5 11.88 7.27 0.45
N SER A 6 12.77 6.69 1.25
CA SER A 6 12.94 5.22 1.30
C SER A 6 11.64 4.53 1.70
N PHE A 7 10.94 5.05 2.71
CA PHE A 7 9.64 4.54 3.12
C PHE A 7 8.62 4.58 1.98
N LEU A 8 8.54 5.70 1.23
CA LEU A 8 7.63 5.82 0.08
C LEU A 8 7.99 4.84 -1.04
N ASP A 9 9.27 4.74 -1.40
CA ASP A 9 9.73 3.85 -2.48
C ASP A 9 9.48 2.38 -2.14
N GLU A 10 9.63 2.00 -0.87
CA GLU A 10 9.46 0.62 -0.41
C GLU A 10 8.01 0.28 -0.07
N SER A 11 7.10 1.26 -0.05
CA SER A 11 5.71 1.11 0.36
C SER A 11 4.69 1.57 -0.68
N PRO A 12 4.74 1.08 -1.94
CA PRO A 12 3.78 1.50 -2.96
C PRO A 12 2.34 1.02 -2.69
N LEU A 13 2.13 0.13 -1.72
CA LEU A 13 0.83 -0.39 -1.30
C LEU A 13 0.63 -0.25 0.20
N ALA A 14 -0.63 -0.13 0.62
CA ALA A 14 -1.02 -0.04 2.02
C ALA A 14 -0.49 -1.20 2.87
N PHE A 15 -0.44 -2.42 2.33
CA PHE A 15 0.11 -3.56 3.06
C PHE A 15 1.63 -3.45 3.26
N GLN A 16 2.37 -2.97 2.26
CA GLN A 16 3.82 -2.78 2.36
C GLN A 16 4.15 -1.65 3.32
N ALA A 17 3.34 -0.58 3.32
CA ALA A 17 3.41 0.48 4.32
C ALA A 17 3.21 -0.09 5.73
N ALA A 18 2.18 -0.91 5.94
CA ALA A 18 1.92 -1.58 7.21
C ALA A 18 3.08 -2.48 7.65
N GLU A 19 3.65 -3.27 6.72
CA GLU A 19 4.82 -4.12 7.01
C GLU A 19 6.04 -3.29 7.43
N LYS A 20 6.32 -2.20 6.72
CA LYS A 20 7.44 -1.30 7.03
C LYS A 20 7.26 -0.58 8.36
N ILE A 21 6.04 -0.12 8.65
CA ILE A 21 5.71 0.46 9.96
C ILE A 21 5.99 -0.57 11.06
N VAL A 22 5.44 -1.78 10.94
CA VAL A 22 5.62 -2.82 11.95
C VAL A 22 7.09 -3.18 12.15
N ALA A 23 7.85 -3.39 11.06
CA ALA A 23 9.28 -3.67 11.13
C ALA A 23 10.05 -2.57 11.86
N GLY A 24 9.80 -1.30 11.51
CA GLY A 24 10.47 -0.15 12.14
C GLY A 24 10.15 0.03 13.62
N PHE A 25 8.97 -0.40 14.08
CA PHE A 25 8.65 -0.43 15.52
C PHE A 25 9.27 -1.65 16.23
N GLN A 26 9.28 -2.83 15.59
CA GLN A 26 9.92 -4.02 16.15
C GLN A 26 11.43 -3.84 16.33
N GLU A 27 12.10 -3.16 15.41
CA GLU A 27 13.52 -2.76 15.55
C GLU A 27 13.76 -1.89 16.79
N LYS A 28 12.73 -1.18 17.28
CA LYS A 28 12.76 -0.37 18.51
C LYS A 28 12.28 -1.12 19.74
N GLY A 29 12.09 -2.44 19.64
CA GLY A 29 11.69 -3.31 20.75
C GLY A 29 10.19 -3.33 21.05
N TRP A 30 9.34 -2.84 20.14
CA TRP A 30 7.89 -2.94 20.31
C TRP A 30 7.40 -4.36 20.01
N THR A 31 6.37 -4.79 20.73
CA THR A 31 5.81 -6.14 20.58
C THR A 31 4.65 -6.14 19.59
N LEU A 32 4.75 -6.95 18.53
CA LEU A 32 3.63 -7.25 17.65
C LEU A 32 2.71 -8.28 18.33
N LEU A 33 1.44 -7.92 18.47
CA LEU A 33 0.39 -8.75 19.03
C LEU A 33 -0.45 -9.37 17.90
N ASP A 34 -0.92 -10.60 18.10
CA ASP A 34 -1.96 -11.22 17.27
C ASP A 34 -3.33 -10.92 17.90
N GLU A 35 -4.29 -10.47 17.09
CA GLU A 35 -5.67 -10.18 17.54
C GLU A 35 -6.40 -11.41 18.09
N LYS A 36 -5.93 -12.61 17.75
CA LYS A 36 -6.54 -13.87 18.20
C LYS A 36 -6.09 -14.30 19.59
N ASP A 37 -5.01 -13.72 20.10
CA ASP A 37 -4.41 -14.11 21.37
C ASP A 37 -4.93 -13.25 22.53
N ALA A 38 -4.92 -13.82 23.74
CA ALA A 38 -5.08 -13.02 24.95
C ALA A 38 -3.82 -12.18 25.19
N TRP A 39 -3.99 -10.88 25.46
CA TRP A 39 -2.86 -9.95 25.60
C TRP A 39 -2.47 -9.74 27.07
N ASP A 40 -1.21 -10.04 27.41
CA ASP A 40 -0.58 -9.65 28.69
C ASP A 40 0.15 -8.31 28.54
N LEU A 41 -0.57 -7.21 28.76
CA LEU A 41 -0.06 -5.85 28.55
C LEU A 41 0.54 -5.26 29.83
N LYS A 42 1.71 -4.63 29.71
CA LYS A 42 2.47 -4.03 30.82
C LYS A 42 2.61 -2.52 30.65
N PRO A 43 2.42 -1.71 31.72
CA PRO A 43 2.65 -0.27 31.69
C PRO A 43 4.03 0.12 31.16
N GLY A 44 4.09 1.15 30.31
CA GLY A 44 5.35 1.66 29.77
C GLY A 44 5.96 0.86 28.62
N LEU A 45 5.33 -0.25 28.19
CA LEU A 45 5.72 -0.98 26.98
C LEU A 45 4.92 -0.52 25.75
N GLY A 46 5.51 -0.71 24.57
CA GLY A 46 4.92 -0.41 23.27
C GLY A 46 4.45 -1.66 22.53
N TYR A 47 3.25 -1.57 21.98
CA TYR A 47 2.55 -2.67 21.33
C TYR A 47 2.06 -2.26 19.93
N LEU A 48 2.01 -3.24 19.04
CA LEU A 48 1.52 -3.12 17.67
C LEU A 48 0.45 -4.17 17.43
N VAL A 49 -0.56 -3.83 16.64
CA VAL A 49 -1.54 -4.77 16.12
C VAL A 49 -1.70 -4.50 14.62
N ARG A 50 -1.64 -5.55 13.79
CA ARG A 50 -1.96 -5.46 12.36
C ARG A 50 -3.45 -5.76 12.16
N LEU A 51 -4.18 -4.75 11.70
CA LEU A 51 -5.61 -4.83 11.42
C LEU A 51 -5.80 -5.15 9.92
N GLY A 52 -6.11 -6.40 9.62
CA GLY A 52 -6.22 -6.86 8.24
C GLY A 52 -4.90 -6.73 7.46
N VAL A 53 -4.99 -6.39 6.18
CA VAL A 53 -3.81 -6.36 5.29
C VAL A 53 -3.03 -5.05 5.32
N GLY A 54 -3.65 -3.93 5.67
CA GLY A 54 -3.07 -2.60 5.40
C GLY A 54 -3.08 -1.61 6.55
N ALA A 55 -3.64 -1.95 7.72
CA ALA A 55 -3.73 -1.04 8.86
C ALA A 55 -2.89 -1.52 10.04
N VAL A 56 -2.33 -0.56 10.79
CA VAL A 56 -1.52 -0.81 11.98
C VAL A 56 -1.99 0.11 13.09
N ALA A 57 -2.28 -0.47 14.26
CA ALA A 57 -2.46 0.27 15.49
C ALA A 57 -1.19 0.13 16.33
N ALA A 58 -0.60 1.26 16.72
CA ALA A 58 0.54 1.31 17.63
C ALA A 58 0.12 2.05 18.91
N PHE A 59 0.33 1.46 20.08
CA PHE A 59 -0.05 2.07 21.35
C PHE A 59 0.95 1.75 22.47
N THR A 60 1.00 2.63 23.46
CA THR A 60 1.73 2.42 24.71
C THR A 60 0.77 2.55 25.87
N LEU A 61 0.95 1.75 26.91
CA LEU A 61 0.21 1.92 28.15
C LEU A 61 0.86 3.01 29.02
N GLY A 62 0.04 3.91 29.56
CA GLY A 62 0.47 4.90 30.55
C GLY A 62 1.04 4.24 31.81
N ARG A 63 1.88 4.96 32.56
CA ARG A 63 2.33 4.52 33.89
C ARG A 63 1.20 4.71 34.91
N ALA A 64 0.97 3.73 35.77
CA ALA A 64 -0.19 3.66 36.67
C ALA A 64 -0.34 4.91 37.56
N GLY A 65 -1.60 5.34 37.78
CA GLY A 65 -1.93 6.36 38.79
C GLY A 65 -3.18 7.19 38.49
N ARG A 66 -3.52 7.42 37.21
CA ARG A 66 -4.75 8.14 36.81
C ARG A 66 -5.13 7.84 35.37
N ALA A 67 -6.43 7.71 35.09
CA ALA A 67 -6.94 7.64 33.73
C ALA A 67 -6.94 9.05 33.11
N ASP A 68 -5.79 9.48 32.58
CA ASP A 68 -5.62 10.81 31.97
C ASP A 68 -6.14 10.90 30.51
N GLY A 69 -6.97 9.94 30.10
CA GLY A 69 -7.52 9.83 28.75
C GLY A 69 -6.55 9.24 27.72
N TRP A 70 -6.89 9.39 26.44
CA TRP A 70 -6.10 8.88 25.31
C TRP A 70 -5.53 10.03 24.50
N ARG A 71 -4.26 9.89 24.07
CA ARG A 71 -3.66 10.74 23.05
C ARG A 71 -3.58 9.94 21.76
N ILE A 72 -4.39 10.32 20.79
CA ILE A 72 -4.54 9.56 19.55
C ILE A 72 -4.07 10.43 18.39
N ALA A 73 -3.17 9.88 17.58
CA ALA A 73 -2.84 10.39 16.26
C ALA A 73 -3.27 9.35 15.23
N ALA A 74 -3.83 9.80 14.12
CA ALA A 74 -4.31 8.95 13.05
C ALA A 74 -3.83 9.45 11.70
N ALA A 75 -3.54 8.50 10.82
CA ALA A 75 -3.25 8.67 9.41
C ALA A 75 -3.84 7.46 8.66
N HIS A 76 -3.67 7.42 7.34
CA HIS A 76 -4.08 6.29 6.53
C HIS A 76 -2.92 5.82 5.65
N THR A 77 -2.91 4.54 5.27
CA THR A 77 -1.81 3.87 4.56
C THR A 77 -2.06 3.72 3.07
N ASP A 78 -3.28 3.98 2.62
CA ASP A 78 -3.68 3.89 1.22
C ASP A 78 -3.55 5.25 0.52
N SER A 79 -3.53 5.21 -0.82
CA SER A 79 -3.49 6.41 -1.64
C SER A 79 -4.31 6.18 -2.92
N PRO A 80 -4.97 7.21 -3.48
CA PRO A 80 -5.69 7.07 -4.73
C PRO A 80 -4.79 6.57 -5.87
N GLY A 81 -5.35 5.75 -6.74
CA GLY A 81 -4.61 5.19 -7.87
C GLY A 81 -5.43 4.23 -8.71
N PHE A 82 -4.73 3.40 -9.49
CA PHE A 82 -5.36 2.42 -10.37
C PHE A 82 -5.04 0.99 -9.90
N LYS A 83 -6.06 0.16 -9.79
CA LYS A 83 -5.90 -1.28 -9.51
C LYS A 83 -6.24 -2.08 -10.76
N ILE A 84 -5.49 -3.14 -11.00
CA ILE A 84 -5.71 -4.00 -12.16
C ILE A 84 -6.96 -4.84 -11.93
N LYS A 85 -7.88 -4.83 -12.89
CA LYS A 85 -9.07 -5.68 -12.87
C LYS A 85 -8.73 -7.08 -13.32
N LEU A 86 -9.30 -8.07 -12.63
CA LEU A 86 -9.18 -9.49 -12.99
C LEU A 86 -9.71 -9.75 -14.41
N GLU A 87 -9.00 -10.59 -15.16
CA GLU A 87 -9.43 -11.11 -16.48
C GLU A 87 -9.76 -10.02 -17.53
N THR A 88 -9.13 -8.84 -17.43
CA THR A 88 -9.39 -7.72 -18.36
C THR A 88 -8.31 -7.51 -19.42
N TRP A 89 -7.27 -8.34 -19.43
CA TRP A 89 -6.17 -8.18 -20.38
C TRP A 89 -6.62 -8.54 -21.80
N LYS A 90 -6.19 -7.74 -22.77
CA LYS A 90 -6.48 -7.95 -24.20
C LYS A 90 -5.28 -7.56 -25.04
N ASN A 91 -4.95 -8.36 -26.04
CA ASN A 91 -4.02 -7.97 -27.10
C ASN A 91 -4.70 -6.92 -27.96
N LEU A 92 -4.06 -5.76 -28.12
CA LEU A 92 -4.48 -4.75 -29.10
C LEU A 92 -3.88 -5.07 -30.48
N ASN A 93 -2.64 -5.54 -30.49
CA ASN A 93 -1.91 -6.07 -31.64
C ASN A 93 -0.76 -6.98 -31.14
N GLU A 94 0.12 -7.42 -32.04
CA GLU A 94 1.25 -8.31 -31.72
C GLU A 94 2.28 -7.70 -30.74
N ALA A 95 2.32 -6.37 -30.60
CA ALA A 95 3.29 -5.65 -29.78
C ALA A 95 2.70 -5.07 -28.49
N LEU A 96 1.36 -4.94 -28.38
CA LEU A 96 0.71 -4.22 -27.29
C LEU A 96 -0.38 -5.02 -26.61
N VAL A 97 -0.26 -5.13 -25.28
CA VAL A 97 -1.26 -5.66 -24.37
C VAL A 97 -1.86 -4.50 -23.58
N ARG A 98 -3.19 -4.52 -23.40
CA ARG A 98 -3.90 -3.57 -22.53
C ARG A 98 -4.56 -4.30 -21.39
N TRP A 99 -4.40 -3.80 -20.17
CA TRP A 99 -5.12 -4.28 -18.99
C TRP A 99 -6.20 -3.27 -18.60
N GLY A 100 -7.36 -3.77 -18.19
CA GLY A 100 -8.38 -2.94 -17.58
C GLY A 100 -7.97 -2.58 -16.15
N VAL A 101 -8.22 -1.34 -15.77
CA VAL A 101 -8.01 -0.87 -14.39
C VAL A 101 -9.32 -0.37 -13.79
N GLU A 102 -9.41 -0.45 -12.48
CA GLU A 102 -10.40 0.26 -11.68
C GLU A 102 -9.76 1.44 -10.97
N VAL A 103 -10.55 2.49 -10.77
CA VAL A 103 -10.15 3.66 -10.01
C VAL A 103 -10.31 3.35 -8.52
N TYR A 104 -9.26 3.54 -7.75
CA TYR A 104 -9.29 3.50 -6.30
C TYR A 104 -9.19 4.93 -5.75
N GLY A 105 -10.19 5.36 -4.97
CA GLY A 105 -10.29 6.72 -4.46
C GLY A 105 -10.63 7.75 -5.55
N ALA A 106 -10.10 8.96 -5.43
CA ALA A 106 -10.32 10.06 -6.37
C ALA A 106 -8.99 10.64 -6.88
N PRO A 107 -8.24 9.90 -7.73
CA PRO A 107 -6.98 10.39 -8.27
C PRO A 107 -7.22 11.53 -9.28
N LEU A 108 -6.26 12.45 -9.37
CA LEU A 108 -6.22 13.42 -10.46
C LEU A 108 -5.79 12.70 -11.75
N PHE A 109 -6.75 12.30 -12.59
CA PHE A 109 -6.48 11.41 -13.74
C PHE A 109 -5.37 11.91 -14.67
N SER A 110 -5.31 13.22 -14.93
CA SER A 110 -4.29 13.82 -15.80
C SER A 110 -2.85 13.65 -15.29
N THR A 111 -2.64 13.46 -13.98
CA THR A 111 -1.27 13.29 -13.44
C THR A 111 -0.71 11.89 -13.68
N TRP A 112 -1.58 10.94 -14.05
CA TRP A 112 -1.24 9.54 -14.33
C TRP A 112 -0.98 9.25 -15.80
N THR A 113 -1.43 10.14 -16.70
CA THR A 113 -1.16 10.00 -18.13
C THR A 113 0.32 10.30 -18.45
N ASP A 114 0.86 9.62 -19.46
CA ASP A 114 2.24 9.76 -19.94
C ASP A 114 3.32 9.58 -18.86
N ARG A 115 3.02 8.77 -17.83
CA ARG A 115 3.98 8.34 -16.81
C ARG A 115 4.52 6.95 -17.13
N SER A 116 5.80 6.74 -16.81
CA SER A 116 6.38 5.40 -16.72
C SER A 116 5.87 4.75 -15.43
N LEU A 117 4.95 3.79 -15.57
CA LEU A 117 4.27 3.17 -14.44
C LEU A 117 4.82 1.77 -14.19
N GLY A 118 5.19 1.50 -12.93
CA GLY A 118 5.39 0.15 -12.43
C GLY A 118 4.09 -0.46 -11.93
N ILE A 119 4.11 -1.76 -11.65
CA ILE A 119 3.02 -2.49 -11.03
C ILE A 119 3.49 -2.97 -9.66
N ALA A 120 2.68 -2.74 -8.64
CA ALA A 120 2.86 -3.33 -7.33
C ALA A 120 1.59 -4.09 -6.95
N GLY A 121 1.75 -5.25 -6.29
CA GLY A 121 0.62 -6.03 -5.81
C GLY A 121 1.02 -7.19 -4.92
N THR A 122 0.03 -8.01 -4.58
CA THR A 122 0.24 -9.35 -4.05
C THR A 122 -0.18 -10.35 -5.11
N VAL A 123 0.71 -11.26 -5.48
CA VAL A 123 0.41 -12.36 -6.39
C VAL A 123 0.18 -13.62 -5.57
N TRP A 124 -1.02 -14.19 -5.70
CA TRP A 124 -1.38 -15.48 -5.12
C TRP A 124 -1.20 -16.57 -6.17
N PHE A 125 -0.55 -17.66 -5.81
CA PHE A 125 -0.32 -18.79 -6.72
C PHE A 125 -0.30 -20.11 -5.97
N GLN A 126 -0.56 -21.19 -6.70
CA GLN A 126 -0.46 -22.55 -6.17
C GLN A 126 1.00 -23.03 -6.30
N ALA A 127 1.68 -23.23 -5.18
CA ALA A 127 2.99 -23.88 -5.14
C ALA A 127 2.84 -25.38 -4.86
N PRO A 128 3.89 -26.21 -5.10
CA PRO A 128 3.88 -27.63 -4.78
C PRO A 128 3.51 -27.93 -3.31
N GLU A 129 3.97 -27.08 -2.39
CA GLU A 129 3.73 -27.18 -0.95
C GLU A 129 2.43 -26.48 -0.47
N GLY A 130 1.64 -25.92 -1.38
CA GLY A 130 0.36 -25.27 -1.09
C GLY A 130 0.22 -23.84 -1.65
N PRO A 131 -0.91 -23.16 -1.41
CA PRO A 131 -1.09 -21.76 -1.80
C PRO A 131 -0.04 -20.85 -1.16
N ARG A 132 0.53 -19.95 -1.98
CA ARG A 132 1.51 -18.96 -1.57
C ARG A 132 1.10 -17.57 -2.07
N ALA A 133 1.58 -16.56 -1.36
CA ALA A 133 1.44 -15.16 -1.74
C ALA A 133 2.81 -14.50 -1.73
N VAL A 134 3.09 -13.68 -2.74
CA VAL A 134 4.31 -12.86 -2.78
C VAL A 134 3.96 -11.41 -3.05
N ALA A 135 4.64 -10.50 -2.34
CA ALA A 135 4.63 -9.10 -2.71
C ALA A 135 5.42 -8.91 -4.01
N LEU A 136 4.85 -8.19 -4.96
CA LEU A 136 5.47 -7.84 -6.23
C LEU A 136 5.60 -6.33 -6.30
N LYS A 137 6.76 -5.85 -6.75
CA LYS A 137 6.99 -4.49 -7.25
C LYS A 137 7.84 -4.62 -8.50
N THR A 138 7.40 -4.01 -9.59
CA THR A 138 8.16 -3.97 -10.84
C THR A 138 8.77 -2.59 -11.06
N GLU A 139 9.78 -2.54 -11.92
CA GLU A 139 10.16 -1.31 -12.61
C GLU A 139 9.03 -0.85 -13.56
N SER A 140 9.30 0.19 -14.34
CA SER A 140 8.34 0.71 -15.32
C SER A 140 8.01 -0.32 -16.41
N LEU A 141 6.74 -0.70 -16.51
CA LEU A 141 6.22 -1.70 -17.45
C LEU A 141 4.96 -1.23 -18.19
N ALA A 142 4.34 -0.15 -17.75
CA ALA A 142 3.06 0.33 -18.27
C ALA A 142 3.07 1.84 -18.49
N VAL A 143 2.14 2.29 -19.33
CA VAL A 143 1.86 3.71 -19.58
C VAL A 143 0.37 3.87 -19.83
N ILE A 144 -0.20 4.98 -19.37
CA ILE A 144 -1.54 5.44 -19.77
C ILE A 144 -1.31 6.59 -20.75
N PRO A 145 -1.33 6.36 -22.08
CA PRO A 145 -0.94 7.40 -23.02
C PRO A 145 -2.05 8.44 -23.21
N ASN A 146 -1.67 9.71 -23.33
CA ASN A 146 -2.58 10.73 -23.85
C ASN A 146 -2.86 10.51 -25.33
N LEU A 147 -4.04 10.97 -25.78
CA LEU A 147 -4.29 11.15 -27.20
C LEU A 147 -3.50 12.36 -27.70
N ALA A 148 -2.84 12.22 -28.85
CA ALA A 148 -2.08 13.31 -29.44
C ALA A 148 -2.98 14.55 -29.67
N LEU A 149 -2.48 15.74 -29.33
CA LEU A 149 -3.23 17.01 -29.39
C LEU A 149 -3.88 17.27 -30.76
N HIS A 150 -3.23 16.84 -31.85
CA HIS A 150 -3.76 16.93 -33.21
C HIS A 150 -5.16 16.30 -33.38
N TYR A 151 -5.44 15.25 -32.60
CA TYR A 151 -6.71 14.52 -32.55
C TYR A 151 -7.60 14.91 -31.36
N ASN A 152 -7.14 15.82 -30.49
CA ASN A 152 -7.90 16.39 -29.38
C ASN A 152 -7.57 17.88 -29.20
N ARG A 153 -8.01 18.72 -30.15
CA ARG A 153 -7.62 20.14 -30.20
C ARG A 153 -8.16 20.97 -29.02
N ASP A 154 -9.14 20.45 -28.31
CA ASP A 154 -9.78 21.11 -27.18
C ASP A 154 -9.14 20.72 -25.83
N ALA A 155 -8.09 19.87 -25.81
CA ALA A 155 -7.48 19.37 -24.58
C ALA A 155 -6.94 20.45 -23.62
N ASN A 156 -6.60 21.64 -24.15
CA ASN A 156 -6.03 22.76 -23.40
C ASN A 156 -6.98 23.96 -23.30
N LYS A 157 -8.24 23.83 -23.74
CA LYS A 157 -9.22 24.92 -23.69
C LYS A 157 -9.86 25.06 -22.32
#